data_AF-A0A2H0L2S4-F1
#
_entry.id   AF-A0A2H0L2S4-F1
#
_cell.length_a   1.000
_cell.length_b   1.000
_cell.length_c   1.000
_cell.angle_alpha   90.00
_cell.angle_beta   90.00
_cell.angle_gamma   90.00
#
_symmetry.space_group_name_H-M   'P 1'
#
loop_
_entity.id
_entity.type
_entity.pdbx_description
1 polymer ?
#
loop_
_entity_poly.entity_id
_entity_poly.type
_entity_poly.pdbx_seq_one_letter_code
_entity_poly.pdbx_strand_id
1 'polypeptide(L)'
;MYHHRPAVRHHRRKGGYFLPFLSIILIGLIVILAFQIVGYFIDKNVKAFEDKVAVNVIAGKADIKIWGVDQWTAAIDGTVLTEGDALRTSPGSRVELMFLNGSVIRMDADSQIEFLELQSREANDMARVALRNGQVWVRSNGDNTIHSVINIETENLRAKGFNTIYGVSKQSADSVHVLDGVMQVEVLDTENSEKVLEVVEVEFGQEVMLTDSRLQAVQQRRPAQLVGLLQDEYRDSEWYRWNRSRDTTGADSVTVVEAVQQKNQDEERTARPLASEGGSELEPTERQQAFIQQEAAPVEVVAEFPSPVVSSPELLNFTTQNGTVTILGSTHRDTQSLEVTPRQGTNQDPYILNRYSPGQIQWSYVASLGYGNLVNGENRFSIVAIGRNGQRSEPTELKFTHNTSLPPADLSAPVVLK
;
A
#
# COMPACT_ATOMS: atom_id res chain seq x y z
N MET A 1 -97.33 -15.70 10.29
CA MET A 1 -96.17 -14.84 10.60
C MET A 1 -94.99 -15.78 10.87
N TYR A 2 -94.25 -16.14 9.83
CA TYR A 2 -93.08 -17.04 9.90
C TYR A 2 -91.82 -16.20 9.66
N HIS A 3 -90.96 -16.07 10.69
CA HIS A 3 -89.66 -15.42 10.55
C HIS A 3 -88.63 -16.43 10.02
N HIS A 4 -88.28 -16.32 8.74
CA HIS A 4 -87.11 -17.00 8.19
C HIS A 4 -85.83 -16.38 8.76
N ARG A 5 -85.10 -17.15 9.56
CA ARG A 5 -83.72 -16.84 9.94
C ARG A 5 -82.81 -17.19 8.76
N PRO A 6 -81.96 -16.27 8.26
CA PRO A 6 -81.00 -16.59 7.22
C PRO A 6 -79.91 -17.52 7.77
N ALA A 7 -79.69 -18.63 7.08
CA ALA A 7 -78.60 -19.56 7.37
C ALA A 7 -77.27 -18.89 7.01
N VAL A 8 -76.50 -18.50 8.03
CA VAL A 8 -75.13 -18.00 7.87
C VAL A 8 -74.24 -19.19 7.49
N ARG A 9 -73.95 -19.32 6.19
CA ARG A 9 -72.92 -20.24 5.69
C ARG A 9 -71.55 -19.70 6.11
N HIS A 10 -71.00 -20.24 7.19
CA HIS A 10 -69.59 -20.08 7.51
C HIS A 10 -68.75 -20.72 6.40
N HIS A 11 -68.28 -19.90 5.44
CA HIS A 11 -67.17 -20.27 4.58
C HIS A 11 -65.94 -20.48 5.47
N ARG A 12 -65.67 -21.73 5.83
CA ARG A 12 -64.35 -22.16 6.29
C ARG A 12 -63.37 -21.84 5.16
N ARG A 13 -62.77 -20.65 5.21
CA ARG A 13 -61.57 -20.34 4.43
C ARG A 13 -60.54 -21.36 4.90
N LYS A 14 -60.28 -22.38 4.08
CA LYS A 14 -59.08 -23.21 4.17
C LYS A 14 -57.90 -22.25 3.95
N GLY A 15 -57.48 -21.58 5.03
CA GLY A 15 -56.37 -20.65 5.04
C GLY A 15 -55.12 -21.43 4.71
N GLY A 16 -54.75 -21.39 3.43
CA GLY A 16 -53.69 -22.21 2.88
C GLY A 16 -52.34 -21.80 3.46
N TYR A 17 -51.61 -22.80 3.96
CA TYR A 17 -50.19 -22.73 4.28
C TYR A 17 -49.29 -22.29 3.10
N PHE A 18 -49.88 -22.05 1.93
CA PHE A 18 -49.20 -21.60 0.72
C PHE A 18 -48.68 -20.16 0.82
N LEU A 19 -49.43 -19.25 1.46
CA LEU A 19 -49.02 -17.84 1.60
C LEU A 19 -47.74 -17.63 2.43
N PRO A 20 -47.57 -18.21 3.63
CA PRO A 20 -46.33 -18.04 4.39
C PRO A 20 -45.11 -18.67 3.71
N PHE A 21 -45.29 -19.76 2.96
CA PHE A 21 -44.22 -20.38 2.18
C PHE A 21 -43.73 -19.48 1.03
N LEU A 22 -44.66 -18.86 0.30
CA LEU A 22 -44.33 -17.91 -0.77
C LEU A 22 -43.57 -16.69 -0.22
N SER A 23 -43.95 -16.18 0.96
CA SER A 23 -43.26 -15.06 1.60
C SER A 23 -41.80 -15.39 1.94
N ILE A 24 -41.52 -16.60 2.43
CA ILE A 24 -40.15 -17.03 2.75
C ILE A 24 -39.29 -17.09 1.48
N ILE A 25 -39.83 -17.63 0.38
CA ILE A 25 -39.13 -17.67 -0.91
C ILE A 25 -38.85 -16.25 -1.42
N LEU A 26 -39.83 -15.35 -1.34
CA LEU A 26 -39.67 -13.97 -1.81
C LEU A 26 -38.60 -13.22 -0.99
N ILE A 27 -38.59 -13.39 0.34
CA ILE A 27 -37.56 -12.80 1.21
C ILE A 27 -36.18 -13.36 0.86
N GLY A 28 -36.06 -14.68 0.67
CA GLY A 28 -34.81 -15.31 0.24
C GLY A 28 -34.30 -14.73 -1.08
N LEU A 29 -35.18 -14.52 -2.06
CA LEU A 29 -34.82 -13.94 -3.35
C LEU A 29 -34.40 -12.47 -3.23
N ILE A 30 -35.07 -11.68 -2.39
CA ILE A 30 -34.69 -10.29 -2.11
C ILE A 30 -33.31 -10.22 -1.45
N VAL A 31 -32.99 -11.12 -0.51
CA VAL A 31 -31.68 -11.17 0.14
C VAL A 31 -30.58 -11.51 -0.86
N ILE A 32 -30.81 -12.50 -1.73
CA ILE A 32 -29.86 -12.86 -2.79
C ILE A 32 -29.64 -11.68 -3.75
N LEU A 33 -30.72 -11.02 -4.18
CA LEU A 33 -30.65 -9.86 -5.07
C LEU A 33 -29.89 -8.69 -4.41
N ALA A 34 -30.16 -8.41 -3.13
CA ALA A 34 -29.47 -7.37 -2.38
C ALA A 34 -27.96 -7.67 -2.28
N PHE A 35 -27.59 -8.92 -2.02
CA PHE A 35 -26.19 -9.35 -1.96
C PHE A 35 -25.50 -9.23 -3.33
N GLN A 36 -26.19 -9.57 -4.42
CA GLN A 36 -25.68 -9.39 -5.78
C GLN A 36 -25.52 -7.91 -6.15
N ILE A 37 -26.47 -7.05 -5.76
CA ILE A 37 -26.39 -5.61 -6.00
C ILE A 37 -25.20 -5.02 -5.23
N VAL A 38 -25.04 -5.37 -3.95
CA VAL A 38 -23.90 -4.91 -3.14
C VAL A 38 -22.58 -5.40 -3.74
N GLY A 39 -22.49 -6.68 -4.13
CA GLY A 39 -21.31 -7.24 -4.81
C GLY A 39 -20.98 -6.50 -6.11
N TYR A 40 -21.99 -6.23 -6.94
CA TYR A 40 -21.83 -5.47 -8.18
C TYR A 40 -21.29 -4.04 -7.93
N PHE A 41 -21.76 -3.35 -6.89
CA PHE A 41 -21.25 -2.03 -6.53
C PHE A 41 -19.82 -2.07 -5.99
N ILE A 42 -19.45 -3.10 -5.23
CA ILE A 42 -18.08 -3.30 -4.76
C ILE A 42 -17.14 -3.55 -5.95
N ASP A 43 -17.49 -4.48 -6.84
CA ASP A 43 -16.67 -4.81 -8.03
C ASP A 43 -16.52 -3.62 -8.97
N LYS A 44 -17.60 -2.86 -9.21
CA LYS A 44 -17.54 -1.69 -10.08
C LYS A 44 -16.63 -0.60 -9.52
N ASN A 45 -16.58 -0.44 -8.20
CA ASN A 45 -15.68 0.48 -7.57
C ASN A 45 -14.23 0.01 -7.75
N VAL A 46 -13.91 -1.27 -7.48
CA VAL A 46 -12.54 -1.80 -7.67
C VAL A 46 -12.04 -1.60 -9.10
N LYS A 47 -12.88 -1.89 -10.10
CA LYS A 47 -12.54 -1.68 -11.53
C LYS A 47 -12.26 -0.23 -11.89
N ALA A 48 -12.80 0.73 -11.14
CA ALA A 48 -12.50 2.14 -11.37
C ALA A 48 -11.08 2.52 -10.92
N PHE A 49 -10.38 1.66 -10.15
CA PHE A 49 -8.99 1.84 -9.72
C PHE A 49 -8.01 0.93 -10.47
N GLU A 50 -8.49 -0.01 -11.29
CA GLU A 50 -7.66 -0.77 -12.22
C GLU A 50 -6.97 0.20 -13.21
N ASP A 51 -5.79 -0.18 -13.68
CA ASP A 51 -4.99 0.56 -14.67
C ASP A 51 -4.55 1.98 -14.24
N LYS A 52 -4.40 2.19 -12.92
CA LYS A 52 -4.05 3.49 -12.33
C LYS A 52 -2.85 3.41 -11.40
N VAL A 53 -2.11 4.52 -11.35
CA VAL A 53 -0.93 4.68 -10.49
C VAL A 53 -1.08 5.95 -9.67
N ALA A 54 -0.90 5.87 -8.35
CA ALA A 54 -0.90 7.03 -7.48
C ALA A 54 0.48 7.64 -7.34
N VAL A 55 0.54 8.97 -7.37
CA VAL A 55 1.76 9.76 -7.22
C VAL A 55 1.88 10.27 -5.79
N ASN A 56 3.07 10.11 -5.21
CA ASN A 56 3.44 10.67 -3.91
C ASN A 56 4.76 11.43 -4.05
N VAL A 57 4.72 12.75 -3.91
CA VAL A 57 5.88 13.64 -4.03
C VAL A 57 6.60 13.71 -2.68
N ILE A 58 7.59 12.85 -2.52
CA ILE A 58 8.35 12.72 -1.26
C ILE A 58 9.21 13.96 -0.98
N ALA A 59 9.84 14.51 -2.01
CA ALA A 59 10.70 15.68 -1.90
C ALA A 59 10.70 16.48 -3.21
N GLY A 60 10.89 17.79 -3.10
CA GLY A 60 11.06 18.67 -4.26
C GLY A 60 9.77 18.90 -5.03
N LYS A 61 9.85 18.86 -6.37
CA LYS A 61 8.75 19.13 -7.30
C LYS A 61 8.70 18.08 -8.39
N ALA A 62 7.48 17.77 -8.81
CA ALA A 62 7.24 16.94 -9.99
C ALA A 62 6.17 17.60 -10.86
N ASP A 63 6.22 17.33 -12.15
CA ASP A 63 5.21 17.74 -13.11
C ASP A 63 4.67 16.50 -13.82
N ILE A 64 3.38 16.50 -14.12
CA ILE A 64 2.71 15.51 -14.98
C ILE A 64 2.40 16.14 -16.34
N LYS A 65 2.38 15.31 -17.38
CA LYS A 65 1.82 15.63 -18.69
C LYS A 65 0.74 14.59 -18.99
N ILE A 66 -0.50 15.05 -19.06
CA ILE A 66 -1.65 14.19 -19.35
C ILE A 66 -1.64 13.80 -20.83
N TRP A 67 -2.02 12.57 -21.14
CA TRP A 67 -2.10 12.09 -22.51
C TRP A 67 -2.96 13.00 -23.41
N GLY A 68 -2.46 13.30 -24.61
CA GLY A 68 -3.11 14.21 -25.55
C GLY A 68 -3.02 15.70 -25.20
N VAL A 69 -2.41 16.06 -24.06
CA VAL A 69 -2.20 17.45 -23.64
C VAL A 69 -0.72 17.77 -23.64
N ASP A 70 -0.28 18.77 -24.42
CA ASP A 70 1.14 19.12 -24.56
C ASP A 70 1.73 19.95 -23.42
N GLN A 71 0.94 20.22 -22.39
CA GLN A 71 1.33 21.05 -21.26
C GLN A 71 1.70 20.18 -20.04
N TRP A 72 2.83 20.53 -19.42
CA TRP A 72 3.20 20.02 -18.10
C TRP A 72 2.49 20.82 -17.00
N THR A 73 1.94 20.13 -16.02
CA THR A 73 1.28 20.71 -14.84
C THR A 73 1.90 20.14 -13.58
N ALA A 74 1.96 20.93 -12.50
CA ALA A 74 2.52 20.44 -11.23
C ALA A 74 1.77 19.21 -10.74
N ALA A 75 2.52 18.17 -10.38
CA ALA A 75 2.03 16.99 -9.69
C ALA A 75 1.85 17.32 -8.20
N ILE A 76 0.77 16.84 -7.62
CA ILE A 76 0.52 16.89 -6.16
C ILE A 76 0.33 15.48 -5.61
N ASP A 77 0.48 15.32 -4.31
CA ASP A 77 0.24 14.03 -3.65
C ASP A 77 -1.19 13.55 -3.92
N GLY A 78 -1.32 12.25 -4.22
CA GLY A 78 -2.59 11.64 -4.61
C GLY A 78 -2.99 11.92 -6.06
N THR A 79 -2.14 12.57 -6.87
CA THR A 79 -2.36 12.61 -8.32
C THR A 79 -2.42 11.19 -8.87
N VAL A 80 -3.35 10.92 -9.78
CA VAL A 80 -3.52 9.60 -10.39
C VAL A 80 -3.11 9.66 -11.85
N LEU A 81 -2.23 8.76 -12.25
CA LEU A 81 -1.74 8.58 -13.62
C LEU A 81 -2.43 7.39 -14.27
N THR A 82 -2.58 7.50 -15.59
CA THR A 82 -3.16 6.51 -16.50
C THR A 82 -2.24 6.24 -17.68
N GLU A 83 -2.60 5.27 -18.52
CA GLU A 83 -1.86 4.98 -19.75
C GLU A 83 -1.76 6.22 -20.65
N GLY A 84 -0.55 6.45 -21.19
CA GLY A 84 -0.20 7.60 -22.01
C GLY A 84 0.26 8.83 -21.23
N ASP A 85 0.09 8.87 -19.90
CA ASP A 85 0.56 9.98 -19.08
C ASP A 85 2.08 9.90 -18.88
N ALA A 86 2.70 11.07 -18.71
CA ALA A 86 4.11 11.20 -18.37
C ALA A 86 4.30 11.96 -17.06
N LEU A 87 5.38 11.64 -16.35
CA LEU A 87 5.77 12.28 -15.11
C LEU A 87 7.26 12.64 -15.19
N ARG A 88 7.63 13.81 -14.68
CA ARG A 88 9.03 14.20 -14.52
C ARG A 88 9.31 14.81 -13.16
N THR A 89 10.53 14.64 -12.68
CA THR A 89 11.02 15.20 -11.42
C THR A 89 12.01 16.34 -11.69
N SER A 90 11.97 17.37 -10.84
CA SER A 90 12.97 18.45 -10.85
C SER A 90 14.26 18.06 -10.13
N PRO A 91 15.34 18.86 -10.20
CA PRO A 91 16.54 18.64 -9.39
C PRO A 91 16.22 18.52 -7.89
N GLY A 92 16.87 17.57 -7.21
CA GLY A 92 16.68 17.30 -5.79
C GLY A 92 15.29 16.76 -5.40
N SER A 93 14.49 16.34 -6.38
CA SER A 93 13.14 15.83 -6.14
C SER A 93 13.12 14.31 -6.06
N ARG A 94 12.15 13.75 -5.32
CA ARG A 94 11.90 12.32 -5.25
C ARG A 94 10.40 12.08 -5.30
N VAL A 95 10.00 11.11 -6.12
CA VAL A 95 8.61 10.71 -6.27
C VAL A 95 8.49 9.21 -6.08
N GLU A 96 7.45 8.79 -5.38
CA GLU A 96 7.02 7.41 -5.28
C GLU A 96 5.71 7.23 -6.04
N LEU A 97 5.66 6.16 -6.83
CA LEU A 97 4.52 5.76 -7.64
C LEU A 97 4.03 4.43 -7.12
N MET A 98 2.77 4.38 -6.69
CA MET A 98 2.18 3.19 -6.10
C MET A 98 1.09 2.62 -6.99
N PHE A 99 1.20 1.34 -7.28
CA PHE A 99 0.22 0.56 -8.01
C PHE A 99 -0.80 -0.03 -7.04
N LEU A 100 -2.00 -0.36 -7.54
CA LEU A 100 -3.05 -0.97 -6.72
C LEU A 100 -2.61 -2.28 -6.07
N ASN A 101 -1.76 -3.03 -6.77
CA ASN A 101 -1.21 -4.29 -6.29
C ASN A 101 -0.04 -4.14 -5.31
N GLY A 102 0.31 -2.92 -4.86
CA GLY A 102 1.39 -2.68 -3.91
C GLY A 102 2.81 -2.73 -4.49
N SER A 103 2.94 -2.92 -5.81
CA SER A 103 4.18 -2.65 -6.52
C SER A 103 4.47 -1.15 -6.49
N VAL A 104 5.75 -0.78 -6.51
CA VAL A 104 6.20 0.59 -6.38
C VAL A 104 7.29 0.91 -7.40
N ILE A 105 7.19 2.07 -8.02
CA ILE A 105 8.28 2.70 -8.78
C ILE A 105 8.68 3.97 -8.04
N ARG A 106 9.96 4.15 -7.72
CA ARG A 106 10.47 5.42 -7.19
C ARG A 106 11.35 6.08 -8.23
N MET A 107 11.18 7.38 -8.39
CA MET A 107 11.95 8.20 -9.30
C MET A 107 12.89 9.10 -8.50
N ASP A 108 14.15 9.16 -8.91
CA ASP A 108 15.10 10.13 -8.36
C ASP A 108 14.97 11.48 -9.07
N ALA A 109 15.81 12.44 -8.69
CA ALA A 109 15.90 13.75 -9.33
C ALA A 109 16.17 13.64 -10.84
N ASP A 110 15.72 14.64 -11.60
CA ASP A 110 15.97 14.78 -13.03
C ASP A 110 15.58 13.55 -13.87
N SER A 111 14.51 12.86 -13.44
CA SER A 111 13.97 11.67 -14.09
C SER A 111 12.70 12.00 -14.84
N GLN A 112 12.47 11.33 -15.97
CA GLN A 112 11.20 11.39 -16.71
C GLN A 112 10.79 10.00 -17.13
N ILE A 113 9.53 9.66 -16.85
CA ILE A 113 8.89 8.44 -17.31
C ILE A 113 7.63 8.74 -18.12
N GLU A 114 7.19 7.74 -18.88
CA GLU A 114 5.92 7.72 -19.60
C GLU A 114 5.31 6.32 -19.47
N PHE A 115 4.03 6.26 -19.11
CA PHE A 115 3.29 5.01 -19.01
C PHE A 115 2.82 4.60 -20.40
N LEU A 116 3.45 3.59 -20.99
CA LEU A 116 3.11 3.10 -22.32
C LEU A 116 1.90 2.16 -22.29
N GLU A 117 1.80 1.37 -21.22
CA GLU A 117 0.73 0.39 -21.04
C GLU A 117 0.50 0.18 -19.55
N LEU A 118 -0.77 0.20 -19.13
CA LEU A 118 -1.20 -0.16 -17.79
C LEU A 118 -2.36 -1.14 -17.90
N GLN A 119 -2.16 -2.36 -17.41
CA GLN A 119 -3.17 -3.40 -17.41
C GLN A 119 -3.21 -4.08 -16.05
N SER A 120 -4.39 -4.16 -15.47
CA SER A 120 -4.69 -4.85 -14.23
C SER A 120 -5.89 -5.74 -14.47
N ARG A 121 -5.67 -7.06 -14.41
CA ARG A 121 -6.70 -8.07 -14.68
C ARG A 121 -6.63 -9.18 -13.66
N GLU A 122 -7.54 -9.15 -12.70
CA GLU A 122 -7.67 -10.16 -11.65
C GLU A 122 -6.35 -10.48 -10.94
N ALA A 123 -5.61 -11.47 -11.43
CA ALA A 123 -4.34 -11.94 -10.90
C ALA A 123 -3.14 -11.61 -11.79
N ASN A 124 -3.29 -10.80 -12.85
CA ASN A 124 -2.21 -10.41 -13.75
C ASN A 124 -2.19 -8.89 -13.89
N ASP A 125 -1.12 -8.28 -13.40
CA ASP A 125 -0.87 -6.86 -13.56
C ASP A 125 0.37 -6.67 -14.42
N MET A 126 0.26 -5.83 -15.44
CA MET A 126 1.35 -5.49 -16.33
C MET A 126 1.45 -3.97 -16.44
N ALA A 127 2.67 -3.46 -16.28
CA ALA A 127 2.99 -2.08 -16.58
C ALA A 127 4.18 -2.03 -17.54
N ARG A 128 4.07 -1.24 -18.61
CA ARG A 128 5.21 -0.87 -19.45
C ARG A 128 5.48 0.61 -19.28
N VAL A 129 6.69 0.94 -18.85
CA VAL A 129 7.09 2.30 -18.51
C VAL A 129 8.34 2.66 -19.29
N ALA A 130 8.27 3.72 -20.10
CA ALA A 130 9.44 4.26 -20.78
C ALA A 130 10.19 5.22 -19.85
N LEU A 131 11.45 4.93 -19.53
CA LEU A 131 12.38 5.84 -18.87
C LEU A 131 13.10 6.68 -19.92
N ARG A 132 12.77 7.97 -20.00
CA ARG A 132 13.33 8.89 -20.99
C ARG A 132 14.68 9.48 -20.55
N ASN A 133 14.87 9.66 -19.25
CA ASN A 133 16.14 10.07 -18.61
C ASN A 133 16.06 9.84 -17.09
N GLY A 134 17.22 9.88 -16.42
CA GLY A 134 17.33 9.80 -14.97
C GLY A 134 17.42 8.37 -14.47
N GLN A 135 16.86 8.09 -13.29
CA GLN A 135 16.91 6.74 -12.71
C GLN A 135 15.65 6.41 -11.90
N VAL A 136 15.28 5.14 -11.95
CA VAL A 136 14.14 4.58 -11.23
C VAL A 136 14.52 3.36 -10.44
N TRP A 137 13.78 3.14 -9.36
CA TRP A 137 13.83 1.94 -8.54
C TRP A 137 12.49 1.27 -8.59
N VAL A 138 12.47 -0.02 -8.89
CA VAL A 138 11.26 -0.82 -8.99
C VAL A 138 11.27 -1.88 -7.91
N ARG A 139 10.16 -1.97 -7.18
CA ARG A 139 9.84 -3.10 -6.31
C ARG A 139 8.50 -3.67 -6.77
N SER A 140 8.52 -4.83 -7.41
CA SER A 140 7.29 -5.56 -7.71
C SER A 140 6.70 -6.15 -6.42
N ASN A 141 5.38 -6.33 -6.37
CA ASN A 141 4.76 -7.08 -5.27
C ASN A 141 5.27 -8.54 -5.30
N GLY A 142 5.65 -9.05 -4.13
CA GLY A 142 6.09 -10.42 -3.95
C GLY A 142 5.03 -11.41 -3.52
N ASP A 143 3.76 -10.99 -3.51
CA ASP A 143 2.64 -11.89 -3.37
C ASP A 143 2.52 -12.78 -4.61
N ASN A 144 2.82 -14.07 -4.44
CA ASN A 144 2.77 -15.07 -5.50
C ASN A 144 1.34 -15.33 -6.03
N THR A 145 0.31 -14.77 -5.40
CA THR A 145 -1.07 -14.84 -5.90
C THR A 145 -1.35 -13.83 -7.01
N ILE A 146 -0.51 -12.79 -7.14
CA ILE A 146 -0.64 -11.75 -8.17
C ILE A 146 0.60 -11.77 -9.06
N HIS A 147 0.40 -12.10 -10.33
CA HIS A 147 1.42 -12.00 -11.36
C HIS A 147 1.63 -10.53 -11.77
N SER A 148 2.44 -9.79 -11.02
CA SER A 148 2.83 -8.42 -11.33
C SER A 148 4.13 -8.35 -12.13
N VAL A 149 4.06 -7.82 -13.35
CA VAL A 149 5.21 -7.60 -14.23
C VAL A 149 5.31 -6.10 -14.54
N ILE A 150 6.36 -5.47 -14.05
CA ILE A 150 6.70 -4.09 -14.42
C ILE A 150 7.89 -4.14 -15.35
N ASN A 151 7.71 -3.64 -16.57
CA ASN A 151 8.75 -3.54 -17.58
C ASN A 151 9.21 -2.08 -17.67
N ILE A 152 10.50 -1.85 -17.43
CA ILE A 152 11.11 -0.53 -17.67
C ILE A 152 11.86 -0.56 -18.99
N GLU A 153 11.52 0.35 -19.88
CA GLU A 153 12.09 0.49 -21.22
C GLU A 153 12.91 1.78 -21.30
N THR A 154 14.19 1.68 -21.64
CA THR A 154 14.95 2.83 -22.13
C THR A 154 14.86 2.85 -23.66
N GLU A 155 15.76 3.58 -24.31
CA GLU A 155 15.89 3.54 -25.77
C GLU A 155 16.58 2.26 -26.24
N ASN A 156 17.50 1.72 -25.43
CA ASN A 156 18.37 0.61 -25.84
C ASN A 156 18.18 -0.65 -24.99
N LEU A 157 17.41 -0.59 -23.90
CA LEU A 157 17.18 -1.71 -22.98
C LEU A 157 15.70 -1.86 -22.64
N ARG A 158 15.27 -3.10 -22.39
CA ARG A 158 14.03 -3.42 -21.69
C ARG A 158 14.31 -4.39 -20.56
N ALA A 159 14.03 -3.97 -19.33
CA ALA A 159 14.16 -4.80 -18.14
C ALA A 159 12.81 -5.46 -17.80
N LYS A 160 12.79 -6.80 -17.71
CA LYS A 160 11.60 -7.60 -17.39
C LYS A 160 11.88 -8.46 -16.17
N GLY A 161 11.03 -8.38 -15.16
CA GLY A 161 11.18 -9.13 -13.92
C GLY A 161 9.84 -9.42 -13.26
N PHE A 162 9.73 -10.60 -12.66
CA PHE A 162 8.60 -11.00 -11.83
C PHE A 162 9.06 -11.11 -10.38
N ASN A 163 8.33 -10.49 -9.45
CA ASN A 163 8.69 -10.47 -8.01
C ASN A 163 10.18 -10.10 -7.77
N THR A 164 10.58 -8.96 -8.31
CA THR A 164 11.99 -8.51 -8.32
C THR A 164 12.12 -7.11 -7.74
N ILE A 165 13.31 -6.82 -7.23
CA ILE A 165 13.73 -5.47 -6.86
C ILE A 165 14.91 -5.09 -7.72
N TYR A 166 14.80 -3.98 -8.45
CA TYR A 166 15.84 -3.56 -9.37
C TYR A 166 15.86 -2.05 -9.60
N GLY A 167 17.01 -1.54 -10.01
CA GLY A 167 17.17 -0.16 -10.47
C GLY A 167 17.40 -0.11 -11.97
N VAL A 168 16.88 0.92 -12.64
CA VAL A 168 17.19 1.23 -14.04
C VAL A 168 17.63 2.68 -14.15
N SER A 169 18.72 2.93 -14.86
CA SER A 169 19.24 4.28 -15.10
C SER A 169 19.41 4.53 -16.60
N LYS A 170 19.04 5.74 -17.04
CA LYS A 170 19.31 6.30 -18.36
C LYS A 170 20.00 7.65 -18.19
N GLN A 171 21.33 7.60 -18.15
CA GLN A 171 22.18 8.78 -18.02
C GLN A 171 23.26 8.76 -19.12
N SER A 172 24.55 8.64 -18.76
CA SER A 172 25.63 8.46 -19.72
C SER A 172 25.69 7.06 -20.33
N ALA A 173 25.04 6.10 -19.69
CA ALA A 173 24.85 4.74 -20.16
C ALA A 173 23.48 4.25 -19.66
N ASP A 174 22.93 3.27 -20.36
CA ASP A 174 21.76 2.56 -19.86
C ASP A 174 22.24 1.45 -18.92
N SER A 175 21.70 1.37 -17.71
CA SER A 175 22.06 0.33 -16.75
C SER A 175 20.84 -0.27 -16.06
N VAL A 176 20.97 -1.55 -15.69
CA VAL A 176 20.00 -2.30 -14.89
C VAL A 176 20.75 -2.95 -13.73
N HIS A 177 20.32 -2.72 -12.50
CA HIS A 177 20.93 -3.25 -11.27
C HIS A 177 19.94 -4.17 -10.56
N VAL A 178 20.23 -5.47 -10.43
CA VAL A 178 19.32 -6.45 -9.83
C VAL A 178 19.64 -6.64 -8.36
N LEU A 179 18.66 -6.38 -7.51
CA LEU A 179 18.82 -6.27 -6.05
C LEU A 179 18.01 -7.32 -5.29
N ASP A 180 17.05 -7.94 -5.96
CA ASP A 180 16.36 -9.15 -5.51
C ASP A 180 15.71 -9.85 -6.71
N GLY A 181 15.71 -11.19 -6.68
CA GLY A 181 15.16 -12.04 -7.73
C GLY A 181 16.06 -12.24 -8.97
N VAL A 182 15.43 -12.65 -10.07
CA VAL A 182 16.06 -12.92 -11.37
C VAL A 182 15.26 -12.21 -12.47
N MET A 183 15.97 -11.64 -13.43
CA MET A 183 15.38 -10.81 -14.48
C MET A 183 15.94 -11.12 -15.85
N GLN A 184 15.17 -10.79 -16.89
CA GLN A 184 15.63 -10.73 -18.26
C GLN A 184 15.83 -9.28 -18.67
N VAL A 185 16.99 -8.97 -19.25
CA VAL A 185 17.29 -7.67 -19.84
C VAL A 185 17.47 -7.87 -21.34
N GLU A 186 16.59 -7.24 -22.11
CA GLU A 186 16.64 -7.24 -23.57
C GLU A 186 17.41 -6.01 -24.05
N VAL A 187 18.39 -6.20 -24.92
CA VAL A 187 19.04 -5.11 -25.67
C VAL A 187 18.24 -4.87 -26.94
N LEU A 188 17.78 -3.64 -27.14
CA LEU A 188 16.90 -3.25 -28.24
C LEU A 188 17.69 -2.62 -29.40
N ASP A 189 17.15 -2.75 -30.60
CA ASP A 189 17.64 -2.03 -31.77
C ASP A 189 17.21 -0.56 -31.72
N THR A 190 18.16 0.36 -31.87
CA THR A 190 17.92 1.83 -31.84
C THR A 190 16.97 2.31 -32.93
N GLU A 191 16.94 1.63 -34.08
CA GLU A 191 16.05 2.01 -35.18
C GLU A 191 14.66 1.39 -35.04
N ASN A 192 14.54 0.29 -34.27
CA ASN A 192 13.30 -0.43 -34.07
C ASN A 192 13.27 -1.05 -32.67
N SER A 193 12.65 -0.35 -31.72
CA SER A 193 12.54 -0.79 -30.32
C SER A 193 11.81 -2.13 -30.11
N GLU A 194 11.12 -2.65 -31.12
CA GLU A 194 10.50 -3.98 -31.08
C GLU A 194 11.47 -5.11 -31.45
N LYS A 195 12.61 -4.78 -32.08
CA LYS A 195 13.62 -5.75 -32.46
C LYS A 195 14.63 -5.92 -31.32
N VAL A 196 14.59 -7.10 -30.70
CA VAL A 196 15.56 -7.52 -29.69
C VAL A 196 16.84 -8.02 -30.35
N LEU A 197 17.97 -7.44 -29.96
CA LEU A 197 19.30 -7.79 -30.45
C LEU A 197 19.94 -8.90 -29.61
N GLU A 198 19.80 -8.82 -28.28
CA GLU A 198 20.39 -9.74 -27.31
C GLU A 198 19.45 -9.84 -26.10
N VAL A 199 19.40 -11.00 -25.45
CA VAL A 199 18.69 -11.20 -24.19
C VAL A 199 19.67 -11.77 -23.18
N VAL A 200 19.78 -11.13 -22.02
CA VAL A 200 20.63 -11.62 -20.93
C VAL A 200 19.77 -11.86 -19.69
N GLU A 201 20.04 -12.97 -19.00
CA GLU A 201 19.50 -13.24 -17.68
C GLU A 201 20.43 -12.63 -16.63
N VAL A 202 19.86 -11.96 -15.64
CA VAL A 202 20.59 -11.19 -14.63
C VAL A 202 20.03 -11.55 -13.25
N GLU A 203 20.91 -11.98 -12.37
CA GLU A 203 20.57 -12.45 -11.03
C GLU A 203 20.88 -11.40 -9.95
N PHE A 204 20.45 -11.69 -8.72
CA PHE A 204 20.78 -10.91 -7.53
C PHE A 204 22.27 -10.52 -7.45
N GLY A 205 22.53 -9.23 -7.27
CA GLY A 205 23.88 -8.71 -7.11
C GLY A 205 24.66 -8.59 -8.42
N GLN A 206 24.00 -8.78 -9.57
CA GLN A 206 24.53 -8.50 -10.89
C GLN A 206 23.95 -7.20 -11.46
N GLU A 207 24.60 -6.70 -12.50
CA GLU A 207 24.13 -5.56 -13.27
C GLU A 207 24.37 -5.76 -14.77
N VAL A 208 23.58 -5.06 -15.58
CA VAL A 208 23.84 -4.85 -17.00
C VAL A 208 24.20 -3.39 -17.19
N MET A 209 25.30 -3.14 -17.88
CA MET A 209 25.71 -1.78 -18.27
C MET A 209 25.93 -1.73 -19.78
N LEU A 210 25.15 -0.90 -20.46
CA LEU A 210 25.15 -0.74 -21.90
C LEU A 210 25.66 0.67 -22.25
N THR A 211 26.97 0.75 -22.48
CA THR A 211 27.62 1.93 -23.06
C THR A 211 27.47 1.92 -24.58
N ASP A 212 27.65 3.08 -25.24
CA ASP A 212 27.63 3.19 -26.70
C ASP A 212 28.55 2.17 -27.40
N SER A 213 29.74 1.96 -26.84
CA SER A 213 30.71 0.99 -27.36
C SER A 213 30.22 -0.46 -27.27
N ARG A 214 29.50 -0.81 -26.20
CA ARG A 214 28.92 -2.15 -26.02
C ARG A 214 27.70 -2.34 -26.92
N LEU A 215 26.84 -1.33 -27.04
CA LEU A 215 25.71 -1.35 -27.96
C LEU A 215 26.19 -1.52 -29.41
N GLN A 216 27.19 -0.76 -29.83
CA GLN A 216 27.78 -0.89 -31.17
C GLN A 216 28.37 -2.28 -31.41
N ALA A 217 29.01 -2.88 -30.39
CA ALA A 217 29.52 -4.25 -30.49
C ALA A 217 28.37 -5.26 -30.69
N VAL A 218 27.29 -5.15 -29.91
CA VAL A 218 26.09 -6.00 -30.05
C VAL A 218 25.46 -5.85 -31.44
N GLN A 219 25.28 -4.60 -31.92
CA GLN A 219 24.74 -4.31 -33.26
C GLN A 219 25.59 -4.92 -34.38
N GLN A 220 26.92 -4.93 -34.22
CA GLN A 220 27.87 -5.53 -35.17
C GLN A 220 28.06 -7.04 -34.96
N ARG A 221 27.26 -7.67 -34.09
CA ARG A 221 27.39 -9.09 -33.69
C ARG A 221 28.79 -9.46 -33.20
N ARG A 222 29.46 -8.53 -32.53
CA ARG A 222 30.74 -8.76 -31.87
C ARG A 222 30.49 -9.15 -30.40
N PRO A 223 31.32 -10.02 -29.81
CA PRO A 223 31.20 -10.36 -28.39
C PRO A 223 31.30 -9.10 -27.52
N ALA A 224 30.33 -8.91 -26.63
CA ALA A 224 30.30 -7.83 -25.65
C ALA A 224 29.97 -8.41 -24.27
N GLN A 225 30.74 -8.03 -23.25
CA GLN A 225 30.42 -8.40 -21.87
C GLN A 225 29.39 -7.41 -21.32
N LEU A 226 28.13 -7.85 -21.29
CA LEU A 226 27.00 -7.02 -20.84
C LEU A 226 26.74 -7.13 -19.34
N VAL A 227 26.87 -8.35 -18.79
CA VAL A 227 26.62 -8.65 -17.39
C VAL A 227 27.90 -8.51 -16.57
N GLY A 228 27.79 -7.82 -15.43
CA GLY A 228 28.85 -7.63 -14.44
C GLY A 228 28.34 -7.83 -13.02
N LEU A 229 29.24 -7.77 -12.05
CA LEU A 229 28.86 -7.68 -10.64
C LEU A 229 28.39 -6.26 -10.33
N LEU A 230 27.39 -6.15 -9.46
CA LEU A 230 26.87 -4.87 -8.99
C LEU A 230 28.00 -4.04 -8.37
N GLN A 231 28.22 -2.84 -8.90
CA GLN A 231 29.31 -1.97 -8.47
C GLN A 231 29.13 -1.45 -7.04
N ASP A 232 30.22 -1.37 -6.29
CA ASP A 232 30.21 -0.83 -4.92
C ASP A 232 29.78 0.64 -4.89
N GLU A 233 30.16 1.43 -5.90
CA GLU A 233 29.77 2.84 -6.01
C GLU A 233 28.24 3.02 -6.08
N TYR A 234 27.52 2.11 -6.76
CA TYR A 234 26.06 2.11 -6.75
C TYR A 234 25.51 1.75 -5.36
N ARG A 235 26.07 0.74 -4.69
CA ARG A 235 25.65 0.31 -3.34
C ARG A 235 25.87 1.39 -2.28
N ASP A 236 26.93 2.18 -2.42
CA ASP A 236 27.27 3.24 -1.49
C ASP A 236 26.53 4.55 -1.78
N SER A 237 25.85 4.65 -2.93
CA SER A 237 25.08 5.83 -3.32
C SER A 237 23.98 6.18 -2.30
N GLU A 238 23.66 7.47 -2.19
CA GLU A 238 22.53 7.91 -1.37
C GLU A 238 21.20 7.34 -1.89
N TRP A 239 21.06 7.26 -3.22
CA TRP A 239 19.91 6.70 -3.92
C TRP A 239 19.64 5.25 -3.48
N TYR A 240 20.65 4.38 -3.52
CA TYR A 240 20.51 3.00 -3.09
C TYR A 240 20.13 2.89 -1.61
N ARG A 241 20.84 3.60 -0.73
CA ARG A 241 20.58 3.56 0.72
C ARG A 241 19.18 4.05 1.07
N TRP A 242 18.73 5.12 0.42
CA TRP A 242 17.38 5.67 0.60
C TRP A 242 16.30 4.66 0.18
N ASN A 243 16.44 4.04 -0.99
CA ASN A 243 15.47 3.05 -1.46
C ASN A 243 15.45 1.79 -0.59
N ARG A 244 16.63 1.27 -0.21
CA ARG A 244 16.72 0.14 0.73
C ARG A 244 16.09 0.49 2.06
N SER A 245 16.30 1.71 2.57
CA SER A 245 15.63 2.16 3.77
C SER A 245 14.11 2.24 3.59
N ARG A 246 13.60 2.62 2.42
CA ARG A 246 12.15 2.68 2.15
C ARG A 246 11.52 1.29 2.06
N ASP A 247 12.15 0.35 1.37
CA ASP A 247 11.69 -1.06 1.28
C ASP A 247 11.77 -1.76 2.64
N THR A 248 12.94 -1.58 3.26
CA THR A 248 13.18 -1.37 4.68
C THR A 248 11.95 -1.13 5.53
N THR A 249 11.63 0.15 5.67
CA THR A 249 10.74 0.73 6.65
C THR A 249 9.29 0.76 6.19
N GLY A 250 8.94 0.37 4.96
CA GLY A 250 7.55 0.42 4.48
C GLY A 250 6.89 1.77 4.74
N ALA A 251 7.61 2.86 4.48
CA ALA A 251 7.17 4.21 4.81
C ALA A 251 5.81 4.50 4.17
N ASP A 252 4.96 5.22 4.90
CA ASP A 252 3.58 5.52 4.50
C ASP A 252 3.52 6.24 3.16
N SER A 253 2.77 5.67 2.24
CA SER A 253 2.45 6.30 0.96
C SER A 253 0.96 6.27 0.69
N VAL A 254 0.48 7.33 0.03
CA VAL A 254 -0.93 7.51 -0.34
C VAL A 254 -1.31 6.42 -1.32
N THR A 255 -2.25 5.55 -0.94
CA THR A 255 -2.73 4.45 -1.78
C THR A 255 -3.52 4.95 -2.98
N VAL A 256 -3.61 4.14 -4.04
CA VAL A 256 -4.46 4.45 -5.21
C VAL A 256 -5.91 4.70 -4.80
N VAL A 257 -6.39 3.94 -3.82
CA VAL A 257 -7.75 4.07 -3.29
C VAL A 257 -7.94 5.43 -2.61
N GLU A 258 -7.01 5.82 -1.74
CA GLU A 258 -7.03 7.13 -1.06
C GLU A 258 -6.92 8.28 -2.06
N ALA A 259 -5.98 8.19 -3.01
CA ALA A 259 -5.74 9.18 -4.05
C ALA A 259 -7.00 9.45 -4.90
N VAL A 260 -7.67 8.40 -5.37
CA VAL A 260 -8.90 8.54 -6.16
C VAL A 260 -10.07 9.01 -5.30
N GLN A 261 -10.19 8.57 -4.04
CA GLN A 261 -11.22 9.08 -3.12
C GLN A 261 -11.07 10.58 -2.88
N GLN A 262 -9.83 11.05 -2.68
CA GLN A 262 -9.53 12.46 -2.51
C GLN A 262 -9.89 13.26 -3.77
N LYS A 263 -9.52 12.76 -4.95
CA LYS A 263 -9.91 13.39 -6.23
C LYS A 263 -11.42 13.55 -6.38
N ASN A 264 -12.19 12.50 -6.07
CA ASN A 264 -13.66 12.55 -6.17
C ASN A 264 -14.25 13.59 -5.19
N GLN A 265 -13.69 13.72 -3.99
CA GLN A 265 -14.14 14.73 -3.02
C GLN A 265 -13.85 16.16 -3.49
N ASP A 266 -12.70 16.39 -4.14
CA ASP A 266 -12.33 17.70 -4.67
C ASP A 266 -13.20 18.12 -5.87
N GLU A 267 -13.56 17.16 -6.73
CA GLU A 267 -14.52 17.37 -7.83
C GLU A 267 -15.94 17.69 -7.31
N GLU A 268 -16.42 17.00 -6.27
CA GLU A 268 -17.73 17.31 -5.67
C GLU A 268 -17.77 18.69 -5.01
N ARG A 269 -16.67 19.14 -4.40
CA ARG A 269 -16.56 20.47 -3.79
C ARG A 269 -16.60 21.58 -4.85
N THR A 270 -15.96 21.38 -6.00
CA THR A 270 -15.94 22.36 -7.09
C THR A 270 -17.24 22.36 -7.91
N ALA A 271 -17.98 21.25 -7.93
CA ALA A 271 -19.26 21.16 -8.64
C ALA A 271 -20.46 21.76 -7.87
N ARG A 272 -20.34 22.09 -6.57
CA ARG A 272 -21.41 22.79 -5.85
C ARG A 272 -21.47 24.25 -6.29
N PRO A 273 -22.54 24.71 -6.97
CA PRO A 273 -22.67 26.11 -7.34
C PRO A 273 -22.66 26.96 -6.06
N LEU A 274 -21.85 28.03 -6.05
CA LEU A 274 -21.92 29.07 -5.02
C LEU A 274 -23.35 29.64 -5.05
N ALA A 275 -24.24 29.06 -4.26
CA ALA A 275 -25.49 29.68 -3.92
C ALA A 275 -25.14 30.92 -3.10
N SER A 276 -25.22 32.07 -3.76
CA SER A 276 -25.23 33.42 -3.22
C SER A 276 -25.87 33.48 -1.82
N GLU A 277 -25.06 33.44 -0.77
CA GLU A 277 -25.48 33.91 0.55
C GLU A 277 -25.49 35.44 0.51
N GLY A 278 -26.68 35.97 0.21
CA GLY A 278 -26.99 37.37 0.41
C GLY A 278 -27.22 37.65 1.90
N GLY A 279 -26.55 38.68 2.39
CA GLY A 279 -27.05 39.59 3.43
C GLY A 279 -27.08 39.08 4.88
N SER A 280 -26.15 39.59 5.69
CA SER A 280 -26.47 40.00 7.06
C SER A 280 -25.54 41.13 7.52
N GLU A 281 -26.06 42.33 7.27
CA GLU A 281 -26.21 43.43 8.22
C GLU A 281 -25.42 43.34 9.54
N LEU A 282 -24.52 44.31 9.71
CA LEU A 282 -23.75 44.59 10.90
C LEU A 282 -24.66 45.28 11.94
N GLU A 283 -24.80 44.69 13.13
CA GLU A 283 -25.28 45.38 14.33
C GLU A 283 -24.12 45.48 15.35
N PRO A 284 -23.82 46.67 15.90
CA PRO A 284 -22.76 46.88 16.88
C PRO A 284 -23.35 47.14 18.26
N THR A 285 -23.24 46.22 19.23
CA THR A 285 -23.67 46.55 20.61
C THR A 285 -22.81 45.90 21.71
N GLU A 286 -22.25 46.81 22.51
CA GLU A 286 -21.97 46.77 23.96
C GLU A 286 -20.86 45.90 24.56
N ARG A 287 -19.81 46.63 24.95
CA ARG A 287 -18.97 46.38 26.12
C ARG A 287 -19.83 46.30 27.39
N GLN A 288 -19.86 45.15 28.04
CA GLN A 288 -20.14 45.06 29.47
C GLN A 288 -18.95 44.44 30.18
N GLN A 289 -18.39 45.22 31.11
CA GLN A 289 -17.39 44.81 32.08
C GLN A 289 -18.07 43.95 33.15
N ALA A 290 -17.59 42.73 33.35
CA ALA A 290 -18.01 41.87 34.45
C ALA A 290 -16.79 41.41 35.27
N PHE A 291 -16.75 41.97 36.49
CA PHE A 291 -16.28 41.44 37.76
C PHE A 291 -15.54 40.09 37.76
N ILE A 292 -14.29 40.12 38.23
CA ILE A 292 -13.49 38.93 38.56
C ILE A 292 -13.98 38.40 39.92
N GLN A 293 -14.71 37.29 39.89
CA GLN A 293 -14.94 36.43 41.05
C GLN A 293 -14.15 35.15 40.79
N GLN A 294 -13.03 34.99 41.48
CA GLN A 294 -12.13 33.83 41.34
C GLN A 294 -12.78 32.62 42.03
N GLU A 295 -13.71 32.01 41.31
CA GLU A 295 -14.28 30.70 41.58
C GLU A 295 -13.19 29.65 41.34
N ALA A 296 -12.95 28.78 42.32
CA ALA A 296 -11.97 27.72 42.21
C ALA A 296 -12.33 26.84 41.00
N ALA A 297 -11.44 26.83 40.00
CA ALA A 297 -11.66 26.12 38.75
C ALA A 297 -12.05 24.67 39.05
N PRO A 298 -13.16 24.15 38.47
CA PRO A 298 -13.47 22.74 38.56
C PRO A 298 -12.25 21.96 38.07
N VAL A 299 -11.80 20.99 38.86
CA VAL A 299 -10.72 20.08 38.47
C VAL A 299 -11.16 19.42 37.17
N GLU A 300 -10.61 19.90 36.06
CA GLU A 300 -10.90 19.40 34.72
C GLU A 300 -10.44 17.95 34.70
N VAL A 301 -11.39 17.02 34.60
CA VAL A 301 -11.09 15.59 34.49
C VAL A 301 -10.37 15.42 33.16
N VAL A 302 -9.04 15.32 33.23
CA VAL A 302 -8.18 15.09 32.07
C VAL A 302 -8.66 13.78 31.44
N ALA A 303 -9.32 13.88 30.28
CA ALA A 303 -9.80 12.72 29.56
C ALA A 303 -8.62 11.79 29.27
N GLU A 304 -8.76 10.51 29.63
CA GLU A 304 -7.73 9.49 29.38
C GLU A 304 -7.50 9.33 27.88
N PHE A 305 -6.23 9.19 27.48
CA PHE A 305 -5.86 9.02 26.09
C PHE A 305 -6.08 7.55 25.68
N PRO A 306 -6.83 7.25 24.59
CA PRO A 306 -7.21 5.88 24.27
C PRO A 306 -6.02 4.95 24.01
N SER A 307 -6.06 3.75 24.60
CA SER A 307 -5.05 2.71 24.37
C SER A 307 -5.10 2.13 22.96
N PRO A 308 -3.94 1.74 22.38
CA PRO A 308 -3.90 1.05 21.09
C PRO A 308 -4.54 -0.35 21.18
N VAL A 309 -5.08 -0.86 20.08
CA VAL A 309 -5.71 -2.19 20.02
C VAL A 309 -4.88 -3.10 19.13
N VAL A 310 -4.52 -4.29 19.60
CA VAL A 310 -3.84 -5.30 18.77
C VAL A 310 -4.88 -6.09 17.98
N SER A 311 -4.77 -6.12 16.67
CA SER A 311 -5.68 -6.84 15.75
C SER A 311 -5.10 -8.16 15.26
N SER A 312 -3.77 -8.24 15.13
CA SER A 312 -3.07 -9.48 14.81
C SER A 312 -1.83 -9.60 15.69
N PRO A 313 -1.58 -10.76 16.29
CA PRO A 313 -2.37 -11.99 16.22
C PRO A 313 -3.69 -11.88 17.01
N GLU A 314 -4.79 -12.43 16.47
CA GLU A 314 -6.14 -12.33 17.07
C GLU A 314 -6.23 -12.97 18.47
N LEU A 315 -5.40 -13.99 18.74
CA LEU A 315 -5.37 -14.68 20.02
C LEU A 315 -4.33 -14.05 20.94
N LEU A 316 -4.81 -13.43 22.02
CA LEU A 316 -4.00 -13.15 23.19
C LEU A 316 -3.54 -14.51 23.76
N ASN A 317 -2.23 -14.78 23.73
CA ASN A 317 -1.58 -16.04 24.13
C ASN A 317 -1.62 -17.19 23.11
N PHE A 318 -0.92 -17.02 21.98
CA PHE A 318 -0.65 -18.11 21.04
C PHE A 318 0.79 -18.64 21.16
N THR A 319 1.06 -19.78 20.53
CA THR A 319 2.42 -20.34 20.40
C THR A 319 2.83 -20.33 18.94
N THR A 320 4.05 -19.90 18.64
CA THR A 320 4.63 -19.89 17.28
C THR A 320 5.98 -20.58 17.24
N GLN A 321 6.29 -21.20 16.10
CA GLN A 321 7.62 -21.73 15.76
C GLN A 321 8.36 -20.81 14.77
N ASN A 322 7.68 -19.79 14.25
CA ASN A 322 8.28 -18.86 13.31
C ASN A 322 9.23 -17.92 14.07
N GLY A 323 10.47 -17.79 13.58
CA GLY A 323 11.45 -16.86 14.13
C GLY A 323 11.12 -15.37 13.92
N THR A 324 9.94 -15.06 13.38
CA THR A 324 9.42 -13.72 13.18
C THR A 324 7.90 -13.72 13.35
N VAL A 325 7.40 -12.70 14.04
CA VAL A 325 5.98 -12.44 14.30
C VAL A 325 5.69 -10.98 13.99
N THR A 326 4.74 -10.73 13.09
CA THR A 326 4.24 -9.38 12.81
C THR A 326 3.03 -9.11 13.69
N ILE A 327 3.13 -8.08 14.51
CA ILE A 327 2.05 -7.54 15.34
C ILE A 327 1.40 -6.40 14.56
N LEU A 328 0.09 -6.48 14.35
CA LEU A 328 -0.70 -5.43 13.74
C LEU A 328 -1.70 -4.88 14.76
N GLY A 329 -2.04 -3.61 14.64
CA GLY A 329 -3.04 -3.01 15.49
C GLY A 329 -3.56 -1.68 14.98
N SER A 330 -4.45 -1.09 15.77
CA SER A 330 -4.99 0.24 15.55
C SER A 330 -4.78 1.16 16.76
N THR A 331 -4.89 2.47 16.56
CA THR A 331 -4.76 3.50 17.60
C THR A 331 -5.67 4.70 17.29
N HIS A 332 -5.72 5.68 18.18
CA HIS A 332 -6.50 6.90 18.00
C HIS A 332 -5.86 7.83 16.98
N ARG A 333 -6.67 8.56 16.20
CA ARG A 333 -6.20 9.54 15.19
C ARG A 333 -5.41 10.73 15.76
N ASP A 334 -5.38 10.91 17.07
CA ASP A 334 -4.61 11.99 17.71
C ASP A 334 -3.22 11.51 18.18
N THR A 335 -2.92 10.23 17.99
CA THR A 335 -1.62 9.64 18.31
C THR A 335 -0.55 10.23 17.39
N GLN A 336 0.53 10.72 17.98
CA GLN A 336 1.72 11.22 17.29
C GLN A 336 2.79 10.14 17.12
N SER A 337 2.92 9.27 18.12
CA SER A 337 3.89 8.18 18.08
C SER A 337 3.39 6.98 18.88
N LEU A 338 3.86 5.80 18.48
CA LEU A 338 3.65 4.55 19.23
C LEU A 338 4.98 4.08 19.80
N GLU A 339 4.95 3.66 21.05
CA GLU A 339 6.08 3.06 21.76
C GLU A 339 5.77 1.58 22.00
N VAL A 340 6.71 0.70 21.66
CA VAL A 340 6.65 -0.73 21.93
C VAL A 340 7.82 -1.11 22.82
N THR A 341 7.54 -1.67 23.98
CA THR A 341 8.56 -2.09 24.96
C THR A 341 8.50 -3.60 25.16
N PRO A 342 9.56 -4.35 24.78
CA PRO A 342 9.68 -5.75 25.15
C PRO A 342 9.90 -5.87 26.67
N ARG A 343 9.09 -6.67 27.36
CA ARG A 343 9.22 -6.90 28.81
C ARG A 343 10.13 -8.10 29.14
N GLN A 344 10.55 -8.86 28.13
CA GLN A 344 11.42 -10.02 28.28
C GLN A 344 12.47 -10.04 27.16
N GLY A 345 13.63 -10.63 27.44
CA GLY A 345 14.77 -10.67 26.53
C GLY A 345 15.91 -9.75 26.94
N THR A 346 16.92 -9.65 26.07
CA THR A 346 18.15 -8.85 26.29
C THR A 346 17.95 -7.37 25.99
N ASN A 347 16.95 -7.02 25.18
CA ASN A 347 16.62 -5.65 24.84
C ASN A 347 15.23 -5.29 25.41
N GLN A 348 15.22 -4.54 26.51
CA GLN A 348 14.00 -4.03 27.16
C GLN A 348 13.82 -2.52 26.92
N ASP A 349 14.63 -1.94 26.02
CA ASP A 349 14.55 -0.53 25.74
C ASP A 349 13.25 -0.22 24.98
N PRO A 350 12.56 0.87 25.34
CA PRO A 350 11.37 1.30 24.61
C PRO A 350 11.75 1.66 23.17
N TYR A 351 11.01 1.10 22.21
CA TYR A 351 11.20 1.37 20.79
C TYR A 351 10.05 2.22 20.25
N ILE A 352 10.37 3.42 19.77
CA ILE A 352 9.40 4.26 19.05
C ILE A 352 9.25 3.73 17.63
N LEU A 353 8.01 3.47 17.19
CA LEU A 353 7.72 2.97 15.86
C LEU A 353 8.06 4.03 14.81
N ASN A 354 9.24 3.92 14.22
CA ASN A 354 9.72 4.82 13.17
C ASN A 354 8.86 4.80 11.90
N ARG A 355 8.02 3.77 11.73
CA ARG A 355 7.11 3.61 10.58
C ARG A 355 5.72 4.21 10.81
N TYR A 356 5.41 4.63 12.04
CA TYR A 356 4.11 5.18 12.37
C TYR A 356 4.11 6.69 12.13
N SER A 357 3.23 7.18 11.26
CA SER A 357 3.03 8.61 11.05
C SER A 357 1.94 9.18 11.97
N PRO A 358 2.11 10.39 12.52
CA PRO A 358 1.08 11.07 13.30
C PRO A 358 -0.28 11.07 12.59
N GLY A 359 -1.31 10.61 13.28
CA GLY A 359 -2.68 10.57 12.76
C GLY A 359 -3.11 9.27 12.09
N GLN A 360 -2.18 8.35 11.85
CA GLN A 360 -2.53 7.04 11.32
C GLN A 360 -3.32 6.21 12.31
N ILE A 361 -4.33 5.52 11.80
CA ILE A 361 -5.16 4.63 12.62
C ILE A 361 -4.50 3.26 12.75
N GLN A 362 -3.82 2.77 11.71
CA GLN A 362 -3.20 1.42 11.70
C GLN A 362 -1.71 1.51 12.03
N TRP A 363 -1.16 0.43 12.60
CA TRP A 363 0.26 0.31 12.89
C TRP A 363 0.74 -1.14 12.79
N SER A 364 2.04 -1.32 12.60
CA SER A 364 2.70 -2.63 12.56
C SER A 364 4.04 -2.64 13.30
N TYR A 365 4.37 -3.78 13.89
CA TYR A 365 5.66 -4.03 14.55
C TYR A 365 6.11 -5.47 14.29
N VAL A 366 7.41 -5.66 14.08
CA VAL A 366 7.99 -6.98 13.78
C VAL A 366 8.86 -7.45 14.96
N ALA A 367 8.41 -8.50 15.65
CA ALA A 367 9.20 -9.23 16.62
C ALA A 367 9.98 -10.34 15.90
N SER A 368 11.30 -10.33 15.95
CA SER A 368 12.16 -11.28 15.24
C SER A 368 13.36 -11.70 16.09
N LEU A 369 13.73 -12.98 16.02
CA LEU A 369 14.96 -13.48 16.64
C LEU A 369 16.18 -12.71 16.11
N GLY A 370 16.17 -12.37 14.82
CA GLY A 370 17.27 -11.64 14.16
C GLY A 370 17.45 -10.20 14.64
N TYR A 371 16.39 -9.60 15.21
CA TYR A 371 16.45 -8.26 15.81
C TYR A 371 16.68 -8.29 17.33
N GLY A 372 16.74 -9.47 17.94
CA GLY A 372 16.93 -9.63 19.39
C GLY A 372 15.75 -9.14 20.23
N ASN A 373 14.61 -8.83 19.61
CA ASN A 373 13.37 -8.40 20.26
C ASN A 373 12.33 -9.54 20.36
N LEU A 374 12.74 -10.77 20.05
CA LEU A 374 12.01 -12.01 20.25
C LEU A 374 12.96 -13.03 20.88
N VAL A 375 12.51 -13.79 21.87
CA VAL A 375 13.30 -14.84 22.53
C VAL A 375 12.55 -16.17 22.54
N ASN A 376 13.28 -17.28 22.70
CA ASN A 376 12.67 -18.58 22.95
C ASN A 376 11.98 -18.60 24.31
N GLY A 377 10.76 -19.14 24.36
CA GLY A 377 9.90 -19.14 25.54
C GLY A 377 8.84 -18.04 25.49
N GLU A 378 8.48 -17.51 26.65
CA GLU A 378 7.45 -16.48 26.77
C GLU A 378 7.97 -15.13 26.26
N ASN A 379 7.15 -14.39 25.53
CA ASN A 379 7.41 -13.04 25.08
C ASN A 379 6.26 -12.14 25.51
N ARG A 380 6.59 -10.92 25.96
CA ARG A 380 5.64 -9.91 26.42
C ARG A 380 6.00 -8.55 25.84
N PHE A 381 5.01 -7.85 25.31
CA PHE A 381 5.16 -6.53 24.71
C PHE A 381 4.14 -5.57 25.30
N SER A 382 4.58 -4.39 25.69
CA SER A 382 3.75 -3.28 26.13
C SER A 382 3.70 -2.22 25.03
N ILE A 383 2.51 -1.94 24.49
CA ILE A 383 2.30 -0.95 23.43
C ILE A 383 1.59 0.28 24.02
N VAL A 384 2.18 1.46 23.87
CA VAL A 384 1.67 2.74 24.39
C VAL A 384 1.52 3.74 23.26
N ALA A 385 0.36 4.41 23.19
CA ALA A 385 0.13 5.53 22.27
C ALA A 385 0.50 6.86 22.95
N ILE A 386 1.18 7.74 22.21
CA ILE A 386 1.61 9.06 22.70
C ILE A 386 0.91 10.14 21.87
N GLY A 387 0.10 10.98 22.50
CA GLY A 387 -0.66 12.06 21.88
C GLY A 387 0.16 13.33 21.63
N ARG A 388 -0.49 14.35 21.03
CA ARG A 388 0.15 15.63 20.61
C ARG A 388 0.78 16.44 21.74
N ASN A 389 0.20 16.37 22.93
CA ASN A 389 0.68 17.02 24.14
C ASN A 389 1.67 16.15 24.94
N GLY A 390 2.12 15.01 24.38
CA GLY A 390 2.94 14.04 25.09
C GLY A 390 2.17 13.16 26.09
N GLN A 391 0.83 13.27 26.14
CA GLN A 391 0.00 12.40 26.96
C GLN A 391 0.14 10.95 26.49
N ARG A 392 0.33 10.04 27.44
CA ARG A 392 0.49 8.61 27.18
C ARG A 392 -0.83 7.89 27.48
N SER A 393 -1.19 6.93 26.65
CA SER A 393 -2.32 6.03 26.93
C SER A 393 -1.94 5.01 28.02
N GLU A 394 -2.94 4.32 28.56
CA GLU A 394 -2.70 3.06 29.26
C GLU A 394 -2.07 2.03 28.30
N PRO A 395 -1.18 1.14 28.77
CA PRO A 395 -0.48 0.18 27.93
C PRO A 395 -1.38 -0.98 27.50
N THR A 396 -1.26 -1.38 26.24
CA THR A 396 -1.84 -2.62 25.71
C THR A 396 -0.80 -3.72 25.75
N GLU A 397 -1.07 -4.78 26.52
CA GLU A 397 -0.13 -5.88 26.73
C GLU A 397 -0.43 -7.03 25.76
N LEU A 398 0.59 -7.46 25.01
CA LEU A 398 0.56 -8.67 24.20
C LEU A 398 1.49 -9.72 24.80
N LYS A 399 0.98 -10.95 24.92
CA LYS A 399 1.75 -12.12 25.37
C LYS A 399 1.62 -13.27 24.39
N PHE A 400 2.74 -13.92 24.08
CA PHE A 400 2.77 -15.17 23.30
C PHE A 400 4.04 -15.98 23.59
N THR A 401 4.06 -17.24 23.17
CA THR A 401 5.20 -18.15 23.37
C THR A 401 5.86 -18.48 22.05
N HIS A 402 7.18 -18.38 21.95
CA HIS A 402 7.96 -18.86 20.82
C HIS A 402 8.67 -20.16 21.19
N ASN A 403 8.45 -21.24 20.45
CA ASN A 403 9.05 -22.54 20.75
C ASN A 403 9.84 -23.09 19.55
N THR A 404 11.16 -23.17 19.69
CA THR A 404 12.05 -23.81 18.70
C THR A 404 12.22 -25.30 18.91
N SER A 405 11.65 -25.89 19.98
CA SER A 405 11.71 -27.33 20.16
C SER A 405 10.85 -27.97 19.07
N LEU A 406 11.49 -28.55 18.07
CA LEU A 406 10.86 -29.56 17.23
C LEU A 406 10.24 -30.59 18.18
N PRO A 407 8.99 -31.05 17.94
CA PRO A 407 8.48 -32.20 18.66
C PRO A 407 9.54 -33.31 18.54
N PRO A 408 9.82 -34.06 19.63
CA PRO A 408 10.80 -35.13 19.58
C PRO A 408 10.49 -35.98 18.34
N ALA A 409 11.48 -36.16 17.47
CA ALA A 409 11.31 -36.95 16.27
C ALA A 409 10.59 -38.24 16.65
N ASP A 410 9.46 -38.53 16.01
CA ASP A 410 8.72 -39.74 16.28
C ASP A 410 9.59 -40.92 15.85
N LEU A 411 10.32 -41.49 16.82
CA LEU A 411 11.16 -42.67 16.64
C LEU A 411 10.33 -43.96 16.71
N SER A 412 8.99 -43.88 16.69
CA SER A 412 8.19 -45.09 16.53
C SER A 412 8.52 -45.70 15.17
N ALA A 413 9.13 -46.89 15.23
CA ALA A 413 9.56 -47.62 14.05
C ALA A 413 8.35 -47.78 13.09
N PRO A 414 8.56 -47.68 11.77
CA PRO A 414 7.48 -47.91 10.81
C PRO A 414 6.84 -49.27 11.12
N VAL A 415 5.52 -49.27 11.34
CA VAL A 415 4.75 -50.50 11.50
C VAL A 415 4.89 -51.28 10.21
N VAL A 416 5.75 -52.30 10.23
CA VAL A 416 5.83 -53.28 9.14
C VAL A 416 4.51 -54.05 9.19
N LEU A 417 3.59 -53.70 8.28
CA LEU A 417 2.40 -54.52 8.03
C LEU A 417 2.88 -55.90 7.56
N LYS A 418 2.53 -56.94 8.31
CA LYS A 418 2.75 -58.34 7.93
C LYS A 418 1.59 -58.87 7.11
#